data_AF-A0A9R1QM40-F1
#
_entry.id   AF-A0A9R1QM40-F1
#
_cell.length_a   1.000
_cell.length_b   1.000
_cell.length_c   1.000
_cell.angle_alpha   90.00
_cell.angle_beta   90.00
_cell.angle_gamma   90.00
#
_symmetry.space_group_name_H-M   'P 1'
#
loop_
_entity.id
_entity.type
_entity.pdbx_description
1 polymer ?
#
loop_
_entity_poly.entity_id
_entity_poly.type
_entity_poly.pdbx_seq_one_letter_code
_entity_poly.pdbx_strand_id
1 'polypeptide(L)'
;MQEASSSSLPALSSAYQPLPSLYLGFLAIWAASGISWAFSSWRNRHFQANNLQWILALVPLIKALQMALSFLFWYSCVHLHTCSLWMSFGVYVTGILFQTASFVSFMLISHGYCIMYERLSIRERRTTAGLGCLLYLSLIGYKAAVPYFTGFLLMNYFASFYIIFRRTSQCLLVLREQLNFVEEEDIHSLHGTLNTKYTMFKRFQGTMQVAAVAFIMVYMRADDTPDNYWFRVLVREWVQFCIFMYIGWNFRIPEASLHLPVMPLMKSNWEIAMPPIYSVVWSPNLTSFL
;
A
#
# COMPACT_ATOMS: atom_id res chain seq x y z
N MET A 1 29.67 12.82 44.35
CA MET A 1 29.30 12.04 43.15
C MET A 1 28.46 12.95 42.26
N GLN A 2 29.11 13.90 41.56
CA GLN A 2 29.49 13.82 40.14
C GLN A 2 28.24 14.03 39.25
N GLU A 3 27.84 15.27 38.94
CA GLU A 3 28.38 16.07 37.82
C GLU A 3 28.75 15.21 36.60
N ALA A 4 27.74 14.76 35.87
CA ALA A 4 27.88 14.13 34.55
C ALA A 4 26.62 14.30 33.65
N SER A 5 25.73 15.25 33.93
CA SER A 5 24.44 15.38 33.23
C SER A 5 24.30 16.58 32.29
N SER A 6 25.30 17.47 32.19
CA SER A 6 25.19 18.69 31.38
C SER A 6 25.92 18.63 30.02
N SER A 7 26.82 17.69 29.80
CA SER A 7 27.60 17.58 28.54
C SER A 7 26.93 16.71 27.46
N SER A 8 25.94 15.88 27.82
CA SER A 8 25.23 15.00 26.87
C SER A 8 23.98 15.62 26.24
N LEU A 9 23.32 16.56 26.94
CA LEU A 9 22.19 17.34 26.41
C LEU A 9 22.50 18.21 25.17
N PRO A 10 23.64 18.94 25.10
CA PRO A 10 23.96 19.74 23.91
C PRO A 10 24.41 18.90 22.70
N ALA A 11 25.00 17.73 22.92
CA ALA A 11 25.33 16.80 21.83
C ALA A 11 24.07 16.13 21.27
N LEU A 12 23.13 15.73 22.15
CA LEU A 12 21.81 15.24 21.75
C LEU A 12 21.07 16.32 20.95
N SER A 13 21.05 17.57 21.42
CA SER A 13 20.33 18.64 20.73
C SER A 13 20.82 18.85 19.28
N SER A 14 22.13 18.82 19.01
CA SER A 14 22.66 19.01 17.64
C SER A 14 22.24 17.92 16.64
N ALA A 15 22.12 16.65 17.07
CA ALA A 15 21.74 15.54 16.19
C ALA A 15 20.22 15.51 15.92
N TYR A 16 19.41 16.01 16.86
CA TYR A 16 17.94 16.03 16.75
C TYR A 16 17.35 17.35 16.25
N GLN A 17 18.14 18.44 16.24
CA GLN A 17 17.73 19.76 15.75
C GLN A 17 17.18 19.77 14.31
N PRO A 18 17.69 18.96 13.34
CA PRO A 18 17.16 19.00 11.98
C PRO A 18 15.95 18.06 11.76
N LEU A 19 15.50 17.31 12.77
CA LEU A 19 14.35 16.41 12.63
C LEU A 19 13.03 17.15 12.36
N PRO A 20 12.67 18.24 13.09
CA PRO A 20 11.45 19.00 12.81
C PRO A 20 11.40 19.51 11.37
N SER A 21 12.50 20.08 10.87
CA SER A 21 12.54 20.62 9.50
C SER A 21 12.42 19.51 8.45
N LEU A 22 13.01 18.32 8.66
CA LEU A 22 12.76 17.19 7.78
C LEU A 22 11.32 16.72 7.78
N TYR A 23 10.72 16.53 8.95
CA TYR A 23 9.33 16.07 9.02
C TYR A 23 8.39 17.08 8.38
N LEU A 24 8.67 18.38 8.49
CA LEU A 24 7.93 19.43 7.80
C LEU A 24 8.13 19.38 6.28
N GLY A 25 9.35 19.16 5.80
CA GLY A 25 9.64 18.99 4.38
C GLY A 25 8.90 17.78 3.78
N PHE A 26 8.98 16.63 4.45
CA PHE A 26 8.24 15.43 4.04
C PHE A 26 6.72 15.60 4.18
N LEU A 27 6.23 16.31 5.20
CA LEU A 27 4.82 16.66 5.32
C LEU A 27 4.33 17.40 4.08
N ALA A 28 5.06 18.43 3.64
CA ALA A 28 4.70 19.19 2.44
C ALA A 28 4.68 18.30 1.19
N ILE A 29 5.68 17.44 1.02
CA ILE A 29 5.77 16.49 -0.11
C ILE A 29 4.60 15.48 -0.10
N TRP A 30 4.31 14.87 1.05
CA TRP A 30 3.23 13.91 1.19
C TRP A 30 1.85 14.56 1.08
N ALA A 31 1.66 15.76 1.63
CA ALA A 31 0.43 16.52 1.50
C ALA A 31 0.19 16.94 0.04
N ALA A 32 1.21 17.49 -0.63
CA ALA A 32 1.10 17.88 -2.03
C ALA A 32 0.79 16.68 -2.93
N SER A 33 1.45 15.54 -2.71
CA SER A 33 1.18 14.31 -3.48
C SER A 33 -0.23 13.76 -3.19
N GLY A 34 -0.65 13.68 -1.93
CA GLY A 34 -1.99 13.24 -1.54
C GLY A 34 -3.10 14.14 -2.08
N ILE A 35 -2.94 15.46 -1.99
CA ILE A 35 -3.89 16.45 -2.53
C ILE A 35 -3.94 16.38 -4.06
N SER A 36 -2.79 16.31 -4.73
CA SER A 36 -2.74 16.16 -6.19
C SER A 36 -3.49 14.90 -6.64
N TRP A 37 -3.31 13.80 -5.91
CA TRP A 37 -3.98 12.54 -6.22
C TRP A 37 -5.48 12.57 -5.92
N ALA A 38 -5.88 13.14 -4.79
CA ALA A 38 -7.29 13.32 -4.42
C ALA A 38 -8.02 14.27 -5.39
N PHE A 39 -7.36 15.36 -5.80
CA PHE A 39 -7.91 16.30 -6.77
C PHE A 39 -8.02 15.66 -8.17
N SER A 40 -7.02 14.91 -8.60
CA SER A 40 -7.06 14.17 -9.87
C SER A 40 -8.18 13.14 -9.86
N SER A 41 -8.31 12.36 -8.79
CA SER A 41 -9.39 11.37 -8.65
C SER A 41 -10.76 12.04 -8.57
N TRP A 42 -10.86 13.20 -7.91
CA TRP A 42 -12.08 14.01 -7.85
C TRP A 42 -12.51 14.50 -9.24
N ARG A 43 -11.58 15.06 -10.02
CA ARG A 43 -11.84 15.56 -11.37
C ARG A 43 -12.26 14.45 -12.33
N ASN A 44 -11.69 13.26 -12.17
CA ASN A 44 -12.01 12.10 -13.00
C ASN A 44 -13.21 11.28 -12.46
N ARG A 45 -13.93 11.76 -11.42
CA ARG A 45 -15.12 11.06 -10.90
C ARG A 45 -16.18 10.77 -11.96
N HIS A 46 -16.25 11.60 -13.00
CA HIS A 46 -17.18 11.41 -14.12
C HIS A 46 -16.87 10.18 -14.99
N PHE A 47 -15.62 9.68 -14.97
CA PHE A 47 -15.17 8.51 -15.73
C PHE A 47 -15.05 7.24 -14.87
N GLN A 48 -15.77 7.17 -13.74
CA GLN A 48 -15.86 6.02 -12.83
C GLN A 48 -14.62 5.85 -11.93
N ALA A 49 -14.54 6.66 -10.86
CA ALA A 49 -13.50 6.55 -9.83
C ALA A 49 -13.57 5.18 -9.12
N ASN A 50 -12.58 4.32 -9.38
CA ASN A 50 -12.54 2.96 -8.86
C ASN A 50 -12.18 2.97 -7.36
N ASN A 51 -12.79 2.07 -6.55
CA ASN A 51 -12.54 1.99 -5.10
C ASN A 51 -11.04 1.85 -4.74
N LEU A 52 -10.25 1.25 -5.63
CA LEU A 52 -8.80 1.12 -5.48
C LEU A 52 -8.07 2.49 -5.49
N GLN A 53 -8.50 3.45 -6.31
CA GLN A 53 -7.85 4.77 -6.37
C GLN A 53 -8.02 5.53 -5.05
N TRP A 54 -9.19 5.42 -4.42
CA TRP A 54 -9.43 5.99 -3.09
C TRP A 54 -8.57 5.33 -2.01
N ILE A 55 -8.43 4.00 -2.05
CA ILE A 55 -7.55 3.26 -1.14
C ILE A 55 -6.09 3.73 -1.32
N LEU A 56 -5.62 3.88 -2.56
CA LEU A 56 -4.27 4.34 -2.85
C LEU A 56 -4.03 5.81 -2.47
N ALA A 57 -5.04 6.68 -2.60
CA ALA A 57 -4.96 8.08 -2.17
C ALA A 57 -4.99 8.23 -0.63
N LEU A 58 -5.62 7.29 0.09
CA LEU A 58 -5.64 7.28 1.55
C LEU A 58 -4.25 7.03 2.16
N VAL A 59 -3.42 6.22 1.51
CA VAL A 59 -2.08 5.88 2.04
C VAL A 59 -1.16 7.11 2.20
N PRO A 60 -1.00 8.00 1.19
CA PRO A 60 -0.30 9.28 1.34
C PRO A 60 -0.88 10.17 2.44
N LEU A 61 -2.21 10.19 2.62
CA LEU A 61 -2.86 11.01 3.64
C LEU A 61 -2.54 10.51 5.06
N ILE A 62 -2.57 9.20 5.28
CA ILE A 62 -2.14 8.60 6.56
C ILE A 62 -0.67 8.95 6.83
N LYS A 63 0.18 8.92 5.80
CA LYS A 63 1.59 9.27 5.91
C LYS A 63 1.80 10.76 6.21
N ALA A 64 1.06 11.64 5.55
CA ALA A 64 1.08 13.07 5.85
C ALA A 64 0.65 13.33 7.31
N LEU A 65 -0.39 12.64 7.80
CA LEU A 65 -0.79 12.72 9.20
C LEU A 65 0.33 12.24 10.14
N GLN A 66 1.01 11.13 9.81
CA GLN A 66 2.18 10.65 10.56
C GLN A 66 3.29 11.72 10.63
N MET A 67 3.60 12.38 9.50
CA MET A 67 4.62 13.43 9.44
C MET A 67 4.21 14.67 10.24
N ALA A 68 2.94 15.06 10.19
CA ALA A 68 2.41 16.17 10.98
C ALA A 68 2.53 15.90 12.48
N LEU A 69 2.12 14.72 12.94
CA LEU A 69 2.27 14.33 14.35
C LEU A 69 3.74 14.23 14.77
N SER A 70 4.62 13.76 13.88
CA SER A 70 6.06 13.68 14.13
C SER A 70 6.67 15.08 14.26
N PHE A 71 6.30 15.99 13.37
CA PHE A 71 6.69 17.40 13.44
C PHE A 71 6.22 18.04 14.75
N LEU A 72 4.94 17.90 15.09
CA LEU A 72 4.37 18.47 16.32
C LEU A 72 5.08 17.93 17.57
N PHE A 73 5.35 16.63 17.62
CA PHE A 73 6.08 16.00 18.72
C PHE A 73 7.49 16.59 18.88
N TRP A 74 8.30 16.57 17.82
CA TRP A 74 9.69 17.06 17.87
C TRP A 74 9.77 18.56 18.06
N TYR A 75 8.89 19.34 17.43
CA TYR A 75 8.81 20.79 17.61
C TYR A 75 8.50 21.15 19.07
N SER A 76 7.51 20.47 19.69
CA SER A 76 7.15 20.73 21.09
C SER A 76 8.25 20.31 22.06
N CYS A 77 8.91 19.18 21.79
CA CYS A 77 9.96 18.66 22.65
C CYS A 77 11.26 19.51 22.56
N VAL A 78 11.59 20.05 21.38
CA VAL A 78 12.80 20.87 21.16
C VAL A 78 12.59 22.35 21.51
N HIS A 79 11.48 22.97 21.10
CA HIS A 79 11.26 24.41 21.26
C HIS A 79 10.46 24.79 22.52
N LEU A 80 9.51 23.95 22.93
CA LEU A 80 8.60 24.22 24.05
C LEU A 80 8.97 23.41 25.31
N HIS A 81 10.04 22.59 25.26
CA HIS A 81 10.50 21.69 26.32
C HIS A 81 9.39 20.80 26.94
N THR A 82 8.31 20.55 26.19
CA THR A 82 7.16 19.75 26.64
C THR A 82 6.91 18.63 25.63
N CYS A 83 7.18 17.39 26.03
CA CYS A 83 7.05 16.22 25.15
C CYS A 83 5.71 15.52 25.44
N SER A 84 4.76 15.64 24.52
CA SER A 84 3.41 15.06 24.67
C SER A 84 3.39 13.56 24.37
N LEU A 85 2.98 12.77 25.36
CA LEU A 85 2.82 11.32 25.20
C LEU A 85 1.77 10.99 24.12
N TRP A 86 0.69 11.75 24.04
CA TRP A 86 -0.36 11.58 23.04
C TRP A 86 0.16 11.76 21.61
N MET A 87 1.06 12.71 21.38
CA MET A 87 1.68 12.92 20.07
C MET A 87 2.61 11.75 19.70
N SER A 88 3.42 11.27 20.66
CA SER A 88 4.27 10.08 20.46
C SER A 88 3.43 8.83 20.15
N PHE A 89 2.35 8.60 20.90
CA PHE A 89 1.40 7.51 20.65
C PHE A 89 0.73 7.67 19.27
N GLY A 90 0.37 8.89 18.90
CA GLY A 90 -0.16 9.19 17.57
C GLY A 90 0.80 8.83 16.44
N VAL A 91 2.08 9.20 16.55
CA VAL A 91 3.15 8.82 15.59
C VAL A 91 3.30 7.30 15.53
N TYR A 92 3.24 6.63 16.68
CA TYR A 92 3.30 5.17 16.77
C TYR A 92 2.16 4.50 16.00
N VAL A 93 0.91 4.89 16.30
CA VAL A 93 -0.29 4.29 15.70
C VAL A 93 -0.37 4.59 14.21
N THR A 94 -0.18 5.85 13.81
CA THR A 94 -0.22 6.26 12.40
C THR A 94 0.88 5.61 11.57
N GLY A 95 2.07 5.39 12.14
CA GLY A 95 3.14 4.64 11.48
C GLY A 95 2.77 3.17 11.23
N ILE A 96 2.13 2.50 12.19
CA ILE A 96 1.63 1.12 12.02
C ILE A 96 0.53 1.10 10.95
N LEU A 97 -0.43 2.01 11.03
CA LEU A 97 -1.51 2.12 10.05
C LEU A 97 -1.00 2.36 8.63
N PHE A 98 0.01 3.22 8.46
CA PHE A 98 0.64 3.43 7.17
C PHE A 98 1.29 2.14 6.64
N GLN A 99 2.04 1.44 7.49
CA GLN A 99 2.75 0.22 7.11
C GLN A 99 1.80 -0.95 6.78
N THR A 100 0.63 -1.02 7.41
CA THR A 100 -0.38 -2.01 7.05
C THR A 100 -1.20 -1.61 5.83
N ALA A 101 -1.62 -0.35 5.73
CA ALA A 101 -2.39 0.16 4.59
C ALA A 101 -1.58 0.10 3.28
N SER A 102 -0.29 0.43 3.33
CA SER A 102 0.66 0.26 2.21
C SER A 102 0.70 -1.18 1.74
N PHE A 103 0.89 -2.11 2.68
CA PHE A 103 1.00 -3.53 2.38
C PHE A 103 -0.29 -4.12 1.80
N VAL A 104 -1.43 -3.79 2.40
CA VAL A 104 -2.76 -4.18 1.90
C VAL A 104 -3.00 -3.63 0.49
N SER A 105 -2.56 -2.40 0.22
CA SER A 105 -2.67 -1.80 -1.13
C SER A 105 -1.85 -2.58 -2.17
N PHE A 106 -0.62 -2.97 -1.84
CA PHE A 106 0.20 -3.80 -2.74
C PHE A 106 -0.39 -5.19 -2.96
N MET A 107 -0.96 -5.80 -1.91
CA MET A 107 -1.68 -7.07 -2.03
C MET A 107 -2.89 -6.94 -2.99
N LEU A 108 -3.72 -5.91 -2.81
CA LEU A 108 -4.89 -5.67 -3.67
C LEU A 108 -4.49 -5.48 -5.13
N ILE A 109 -3.43 -4.71 -5.39
CA ILE A 109 -2.86 -4.54 -6.73
C ILE A 109 -2.36 -5.88 -7.29
N SER A 110 -1.66 -6.68 -6.48
CA SER A 110 -1.10 -7.97 -6.92
C SER A 110 -2.15 -8.99 -7.32
N HIS A 111 -3.34 -8.92 -6.71
CA HIS A 111 -4.50 -9.73 -7.08
C HIS A 111 -5.20 -9.22 -8.35
N GLY A 112 -4.78 -8.08 -8.91
CA GLY A 112 -5.41 -7.46 -10.07
C GLY A 112 -6.78 -6.86 -9.77
N TYR A 113 -7.05 -6.51 -8.50
CA TYR A 113 -8.26 -5.80 -8.11
C TYR A 113 -8.40 -4.53 -8.94
N CYS A 114 -9.58 -4.31 -9.54
CA CYS A 114 -9.89 -3.17 -10.40
C CYS A 114 -9.14 -3.10 -11.76
N ILE A 115 -8.28 -4.06 -12.12
CA ILE A 115 -7.52 -4.08 -13.39
C ILE A 115 -7.91 -5.28 -14.28
N MET A 116 -8.02 -6.46 -13.67
CA MET A 116 -8.40 -7.71 -14.34
C MET A 116 -9.78 -8.21 -13.93
N TYR A 117 -10.14 -8.03 -12.66
CA TYR A 117 -11.43 -8.47 -12.11
C TYR A 117 -12.11 -7.34 -11.36
N GLU A 118 -13.38 -7.10 -11.67
CA GLU A 118 -14.23 -6.11 -10.98
C GLU A 118 -14.62 -6.57 -9.57
N ARG A 119 -14.58 -7.89 -9.30
CA ARG A 119 -14.80 -8.48 -7.98
C ARG A 119 -13.74 -9.52 -7.66
N LEU A 120 -13.07 -9.34 -6.52
CA LEU A 120 -12.19 -10.37 -5.94
C LEU A 120 -13.03 -11.56 -5.44
N SER A 121 -12.48 -12.78 -5.54
CA SER A 121 -13.10 -13.95 -4.92
C SER A 121 -13.16 -13.79 -3.40
N ILE A 122 -14.20 -14.34 -2.76
CA ILE A 122 -14.36 -14.35 -1.30
C ILE A 122 -13.12 -14.92 -0.61
N ARG A 123 -12.50 -15.95 -1.19
CA ARG A 123 -11.28 -16.57 -0.67
C ARG A 123 -10.10 -15.59 -0.65
N GLU A 124 -9.93 -14.82 -1.71
CA GLU A 124 -8.81 -13.87 -1.86
C GLU A 124 -8.97 -12.64 -0.97
N ARG A 125 -10.22 -12.19 -0.78
CA ARG A 125 -10.53 -11.12 0.17
C ARG A 125 -10.23 -11.57 1.61
N ARG A 126 -10.60 -12.81 1.97
CA ARG A 126 -10.28 -13.39 3.29
C ARG A 126 -8.78 -13.55 3.50
N THR A 127 -8.02 -13.99 2.50
CA THR A 127 -6.55 -14.09 2.63
C THR A 127 -5.90 -12.72 2.78
N THR A 128 -6.35 -11.72 2.01
CA THR A 128 -5.80 -10.35 2.10
C THR A 128 -6.12 -9.71 3.46
N ALA A 129 -7.36 -9.84 3.93
CA ALA A 129 -7.77 -9.33 5.25
C ALA A 129 -7.05 -10.07 6.40
N GLY A 130 -6.90 -11.39 6.29
CA GLY A 130 -6.18 -12.21 7.27
C GLY A 130 -4.70 -11.81 7.38
N LEU A 131 -4.00 -11.71 6.25
CA LEU A 131 -2.60 -11.27 6.22
C LEU A 131 -2.42 -9.83 6.70
N GLY A 132 -3.33 -8.93 6.33
CA GLY A 132 -3.33 -7.56 6.83
C GLY A 132 -3.50 -7.49 8.35
N CYS A 133 -4.40 -8.30 8.92
CA CYS A 133 -4.60 -8.40 10.36
C CYS A 133 -3.38 -8.99 11.08
N LEU A 134 -2.82 -10.10 10.55
CA LEU A 134 -1.62 -10.71 11.11
C LEU A 134 -0.43 -9.75 11.09
N LEU A 135 -0.22 -9.00 10.00
CA LEU A 135 0.81 -7.97 9.91
C LEU A 135 0.58 -6.86 10.93
N TYR A 136 -0.66 -6.38 11.08
CA TYR A 136 -1.01 -5.35 12.06
C TYR A 136 -0.68 -5.78 13.50
N LEU A 137 -1.11 -6.98 13.89
CA LEU A 137 -0.85 -7.54 15.21
C LEU A 137 0.65 -7.78 15.43
N SER A 138 1.37 -8.27 14.40
CA SER A 138 2.83 -8.46 14.44
C SER A 138 3.58 -7.15 14.64
N LEU A 139 3.14 -6.08 13.96
CA LEU A 139 3.74 -4.74 14.06
C LEU A 139 3.55 -4.12 15.44
N ILE A 140 2.34 -4.28 16.01
CA ILE A 140 2.08 -3.87 17.39
C ILE A 140 2.96 -4.67 18.34
N GLY A 141 3.00 -6.00 18.19
CA GLY A 141 3.83 -6.88 19.02
C GLY A 141 5.32 -6.53 18.95
N TYR A 142 5.84 -6.29 17.75
CA TYR A 142 7.25 -5.91 17.54
C TYR A 142 7.60 -4.60 18.24
N LYS A 143 6.75 -3.57 18.13
CA LYS A 143 7.07 -2.28 18.75
C LYS A 143 6.71 -2.19 20.25
N ALA A 144 5.77 -3.01 20.74
CA ALA A 144 5.34 -2.99 22.14
C ALA A 144 6.08 -4.00 23.03
N ALA A 145 6.46 -5.16 22.50
CA ALA A 145 6.91 -6.32 23.29
C ALA A 145 8.38 -6.73 23.06
N VAL A 146 9.24 -5.86 22.51
CA VAL A 146 10.72 -6.06 22.43
C VAL A 146 11.04 -7.17 21.37
N PRO A 147 12.29 -7.41 20.89
CA PRO A 147 12.57 -8.00 19.55
C PRO A 147 12.24 -9.49 19.37
N TYR A 148 11.57 -10.14 20.33
CA TYR A 148 11.14 -11.54 20.21
C TYR A 148 10.12 -11.75 19.07
N PHE A 149 9.29 -10.74 18.76
CA PHE A 149 8.35 -10.80 17.65
C PHE A 149 8.99 -10.57 16.26
N THR A 150 10.29 -10.27 16.19
CA THR A 150 11.00 -10.01 14.93
C THR A 150 10.92 -11.20 13.97
N GLY A 151 11.08 -12.42 14.47
CA GLY A 151 10.97 -13.62 13.64
C GLY A 151 9.58 -13.79 13.02
N PHE A 152 8.53 -13.57 13.82
CA PHE A 152 7.15 -13.63 13.34
C PHE A 152 6.86 -12.51 12.33
N LEU A 153 7.35 -11.29 12.58
CA LEU A 153 7.21 -10.16 11.66
C LEU A 153 7.89 -10.44 10.31
N LEU A 154 9.14 -10.93 10.34
CA LEU A 154 9.88 -11.30 9.13
C LEU A 154 9.16 -12.41 8.36
N MET A 155 8.68 -13.45 9.05
CA MET A 155 7.92 -14.54 8.42
C MET A 155 6.65 -14.03 7.74
N ASN A 156 5.89 -13.14 8.39
CA ASN A 156 4.71 -12.51 7.78
C ASN A 156 5.08 -11.67 6.56
N TYR A 157 6.18 -10.90 6.60
CA TYR A 157 6.67 -10.16 5.43
C TYR A 157 7.05 -11.09 4.29
N PHE A 158 7.86 -12.12 4.54
CA PHE A 158 8.27 -13.09 3.53
C PHE A 158 7.08 -13.81 2.91
N ALA A 159 6.16 -14.32 3.72
CA ALA A 159 4.95 -14.98 3.24
C ALA A 159 4.12 -14.06 2.34
N SER A 160 4.01 -12.79 2.73
CA SER A 160 3.19 -11.85 1.99
C SER A 160 3.86 -11.38 0.70
N PHE A 161 5.18 -11.08 0.70
CA PHE A 161 5.94 -10.83 -0.53
C PHE A 161 5.90 -12.03 -1.48
N TYR A 162 6.02 -13.25 -0.97
CA TYR A 162 5.91 -14.47 -1.76
C TYR A 162 4.54 -14.58 -2.46
N ILE A 163 3.44 -14.30 -1.72
CA ILE A 163 2.10 -14.31 -2.31
C ILE A 163 1.98 -13.25 -3.41
N ILE A 164 2.47 -12.03 -3.15
CA ILE A 164 2.47 -10.94 -4.14
C ILE A 164 3.21 -11.37 -5.41
N PHE A 165 4.44 -11.88 -5.29
CA PHE A 165 5.22 -12.31 -6.45
C PHE A 165 4.57 -13.46 -7.22
N ARG A 166 4.08 -14.47 -6.50
CA ARG A 166 3.42 -15.62 -7.12
C ARG A 166 2.17 -15.17 -7.89
N ARG A 167 1.34 -14.31 -7.30
CA ARG A 167 0.10 -13.81 -7.93
C ARG A 167 0.38 -12.89 -9.10
N THR A 168 1.29 -11.93 -8.96
CA THR A 168 1.69 -11.07 -10.08
C THR A 168 2.24 -11.89 -11.25
N SER A 169 3.02 -12.94 -10.98
CA SER A 169 3.53 -13.83 -12.03
C SER A 169 2.42 -14.64 -12.70
N GLN A 170 1.45 -15.16 -11.95
CA GLN A 170 0.27 -15.83 -12.51
C GLN A 170 -0.55 -14.89 -13.39
N CYS A 171 -0.80 -13.67 -12.94
CA CYS A 171 -1.49 -12.66 -13.75
C CYS A 171 -0.73 -12.33 -15.04
N LEU A 172 0.61 -12.20 -14.97
CA LEU A 172 1.45 -11.94 -16.13
C LEU A 172 1.45 -13.09 -17.14
N LEU A 173 1.42 -14.34 -16.67
CA LEU A 173 1.35 -15.53 -17.54
C LEU A 173 0.02 -15.57 -18.29
N VAL A 174 -1.11 -15.45 -17.57
CA VAL A 174 -2.44 -15.41 -18.20
C VAL A 174 -2.52 -14.27 -19.22
N LEU A 175 -2.03 -13.09 -18.87
CA LEU A 175 -2.09 -11.95 -19.77
C LEU A 175 -1.19 -12.11 -21.01
N ARG A 176 -0.07 -12.82 -20.89
CA ARG A 176 0.79 -13.20 -22.01
C ARG A 176 0.10 -14.21 -22.93
N GLU A 177 -0.57 -15.21 -22.37
CA GLU A 177 -1.34 -16.19 -23.17
C GLU A 177 -2.45 -15.49 -23.96
N GLN A 178 -3.18 -14.57 -23.33
CA GLN A 178 -4.20 -13.77 -23.99
C GLN A 178 -3.62 -12.86 -25.08
N LEU A 179 -2.42 -12.30 -24.87
CA LEU A 179 -1.75 -11.48 -25.89
C LEU A 179 -1.38 -12.31 -27.11
N ASN A 180 -0.83 -13.51 -26.92
CA ASN A 180 -0.46 -14.42 -28.00
C ASN A 180 -1.68 -14.86 -28.83
N PHE A 181 -2.81 -15.15 -28.17
CA PHE A 181 -4.05 -15.52 -28.86
C PHE A 181 -4.61 -14.37 -29.72
N VAL A 182 -4.54 -13.13 -29.21
CA VAL A 182 -5.02 -11.95 -29.95
C VAL A 182 -4.08 -11.55 -31.09
N GLU A 183 -2.78 -11.83 -30.97
CA GLU A 183 -1.81 -11.67 -32.06
C GLU A 183 -2.11 -12.63 -33.23
N GLU A 184 -2.64 -13.82 -32.95
CA GLU A 184 -3.11 -14.77 -33.99
C GLU A 184 -4.42 -14.34 -34.66
N GLU A 185 -5.29 -13.60 -33.96
CA GLU A 185 -6.62 -13.18 -34.44
C GLU A 185 -6.68 -11.75 -35.06
N ASP A 186 -5.55 -11.02 -35.11
CA ASP A 186 -5.36 -9.69 -35.73
C ASP A 186 -6.33 -8.57 -35.27
N ILE A 187 -6.79 -8.61 -34.01
CA ILE A 187 -7.66 -7.56 -33.44
C ILE A 187 -6.82 -6.42 -32.85
N HIS A 188 -6.43 -5.48 -33.70
CA HIS A 188 -5.55 -4.34 -33.36
C HIS A 188 -6.01 -3.48 -32.16
N SER A 189 -7.32 -3.34 -31.93
CA SER A 189 -7.86 -2.51 -30.82
C SER A 189 -7.72 -3.18 -29.44
N LEU A 190 -7.78 -4.52 -29.39
CA LEU A 190 -7.65 -5.31 -28.16
C LEU A 190 -6.17 -5.49 -27.77
N HIS A 191 -5.31 -5.66 -28.77
CA HIS A 191 -3.87 -5.81 -28.58
C HIS A 191 -3.23 -4.61 -27.85
N GLY A 192 -3.58 -3.37 -28.24
CA GLY A 192 -3.06 -2.15 -27.59
C GLY A 192 -3.45 -2.05 -26.11
N THR A 193 -4.67 -2.50 -25.76
CA THR A 193 -5.16 -2.51 -24.37
C THR A 193 -4.48 -3.59 -23.53
N LEU A 194 -4.34 -4.80 -24.07
CA LEU A 194 -3.68 -5.93 -23.38
C LEU A 194 -2.19 -5.66 -23.14
N ASN A 195 -1.48 -5.15 -24.14
CA ASN A 195 -0.06 -4.80 -24.02
C ASN A 195 0.18 -3.72 -22.94
N THR A 196 -0.76 -2.77 -22.83
CA THR A 196 -0.73 -1.72 -21.81
C THR A 196 -0.88 -2.32 -20.40
N LYS A 197 -1.87 -3.21 -20.18
CA LYS A 197 -2.06 -3.92 -18.90
C LYS A 197 -0.84 -4.80 -18.55
N TYR A 198 -0.26 -5.48 -19.54
CA TYR A 198 0.93 -6.32 -19.37
C TYR A 198 2.16 -5.50 -18.93
N THR A 199 2.38 -4.36 -19.57
CA THR A 199 3.46 -3.45 -19.22
C THR A 199 3.32 -2.93 -17.78
N MET A 200 2.10 -2.65 -17.31
CA MET A 200 1.85 -2.21 -15.93
C MET A 200 2.20 -3.27 -14.89
N PHE A 201 1.73 -4.50 -15.07
CA PHE A 201 2.06 -5.58 -14.12
C PHE A 201 3.55 -5.92 -14.12
N LYS A 202 4.21 -5.86 -15.28
CA LYS A 202 5.65 -6.09 -15.38
C LYS A 202 6.44 -5.00 -14.65
N ARG A 203 6.04 -3.74 -14.78
CA ARG A 203 6.63 -2.62 -14.03
C ARG A 203 6.37 -2.74 -12.53
N PHE A 204 5.17 -3.16 -12.13
CA PHE A 204 4.84 -3.40 -10.72
C PHE A 204 5.70 -4.51 -10.11
N GLN A 205 5.88 -5.63 -10.82
CA GLN A 205 6.74 -6.73 -10.37
C GLN A 205 8.18 -6.27 -10.12
N GLY A 206 8.78 -5.55 -11.08
CA GLY A 206 10.14 -5.01 -10.91
C GLY A 206 10.25 -4.02 -9.74
N THR A 207 9.25 -3.16 -9.58
CA THR A 207 9.20 -2.20 -8.46
C THR A 207 9.11 -2.91 -7.12
N MET A 208 8.32 -3.98 -7.03
CA MET A 208 8.15 -4.72 -5.79
C MET A 208 9.42 -5.47 -5.39
N GLN A 209 10.23 -5.93 -6.35
CA GLN A 209 11.56 -6.50 -6.08
C GLN A 209 12.52 -5.46 -5.53
N VAL A 210 12.60 -4.29 -6.18
CA VAL A 210 13.44 -3.18 -5.72
C VAL A 210 13.00 -2.71 -4.32
N ALA A 211 11.69 -2.62 -4.08
CA ALA A 211 11.13 -2.27 -2.79
C ALA A 211 11.53 -3.28 -1.71
N ALA A 212 11.42 -4.58 -1.97
CA ALA A 212 11.81 -5.63 -1.03
C ALA A 212 13.30 -5.55 -0.65
N VAL A 213 14.18 -5.38 -1.65
CA VAL A 213 15.62 -5.22 -1.41
C VAL A 213 15.92 -3.94 -0.62
N ALA A 214 15.29 -2.82 -0.97
CA ALA A 214 15.47 -1.56 -0.26
C ALA A 214 15.00 -1.64 1.20
N PHE A 215 13.87 -2.30 1.48
CA PHE A 215 13.40 -2.53 2.84
C PHE A 215 14.35 -3.41 3.65
N ILE A 216 14.89 -4.49 3.05
CA ILE A 216 15.89 -5.35 3.70
C ILE A 216 17.17 -4.56 3.96
N MET A 217 17.65 -3.76 3.01
CA MET A 217 18.86 -2.96 3.15
C MET A 217 18.72 -1.91 4.27
N VAL A 218 17.57 -1.24 4.35
CA VAL A 218 17.27 -0.28 5.43
C VAL A 218 17.13 -0.97 6.79
N TYR A 219 16.66 -2.22 6.82
CA TYR A 219 16.58 -3.03 8.02
C TYR A 219 17.95 -3.51 8.50
N MET A 220 18.79 -4.03 7.61
CA MET A 220 20.14 -4.51 7.92
C MET A 220 21.10 -3.38 8.33
N ARG A 221 20.91 -2.18 7.79
CA ARG A 221 21.71 -0.99 8.16
C ARG A 221 21.22 -0.34 9.46
N ALA A 222 20.41 -1.02 10.26
CA ALA A 222 19.83 -0.48 11.49
C ALA A 222 20.83 -0.42 12.67
N ASP A 223 21.88 -1.23 12.71
CA ASP A 223 22.44 -1.59 14.02
C ASP A 223 23.68 -0.85 14.57
N ASP A 224 24.49 -0.07 13.82
CA ASP A 224 25.83 0.24 14.40
C ASP A 224 26.25 1.70 14.69
N THR A 225 25.46 2.76 14.41
CA THR A 225 25.87 4.14 14.84
C THR A 225 24.69 5.13 15.08
N PRO A 226 24.60 5.80 16.25
CA PRO A 226 23.58 6.80 16.56
C PRO A 226 23.76 8.13 15.81
N ASP A 227 24.97 8.45 15.37
CA ASP A 227 25.34 9.76 14.80
C ASP A 227 24.68 10.08 13.45
N ASN A 228 24.08 9.08 12.78
CA ASN A 228 23.43 9.21 11.47
C ASN A 228 21.91 8.98 11.50
N TYR A 229 21.25 9.14 12.65
CA TYR A 229 19.80 8.88 12.78
C TYR A 229 18.96 9.71 11.78
N TRP A 230 19.24 11.01 11.67
CA TRP A 230 18.54 11.92 10.76
C TRP A 230 18.65 11.49 9.29
N PHE A 231 19.86 11.12 8.85
CA PHE A 231 20.11 10.63 7.49
C PHE A 231 19.37 9.30 7.23
N ARG A 232 19.30 8.42 8.22
CA ARG A 232 18.57 7.15 8.12
C ARG A 232 17.08 7.36 7.96
N VAL A 233 16.50 8.30 8.70
CA VAL A 233 15.10 8.71 8.54
C VAL A 233 14.89 9.28 7.14
N LEU A 234 15.77 10.17 6.69
CA LEU A 234 15.73 10.76 5.35
C LEU A 234 15.72 9.69 4.25
N VAL A 235 16.68 8.75 4.26
CA VAL A 235 16.77 7.69 3.24
C VAL A 235 15.53 6.81 3.27
N ARG A 236 15.05 6.42 4.47
CA ARG A 236 13.85 5.60 4.64
C ARG A 236 12.62 6.29 4.04
N GLU A 237 12.42 7.56 4.35
CA GLU A 237 11.26 8.33 3.88
C GLU A 237 11.32 8.57 2.37
N TRP A 238 12.49 8.86 1.81
CA TRP A 238 12.67 8.98 0.35
C TRP A 238 12.38 7.67 -0.37
N VAL A 239 12.91 6.54 0.10
CA VAL A 239 12.64 5.22 -0.50
C VAL A 239 11.14 4.94 -0.50
N GLN A 240 10.45 5.18 0.63
CA GLN A 240 9.00 5.00 0.72
C GLN A 240 8.25 5.91 -0.24
N PHE A 241 8.60 7.20 -0.28
CA PHE A 241 7.98 8.16 -1.18
C PHE A 241 8.17 7.80 -2.66
N CYS A 242 9.39 7.43 -3.07
CA CYS A 242 9.69 7.04 -4.44
C CYS A 242 8.90 5.80 -4.87
N ILE A 243 8.82 4.77 -4.02
CA ILE A 243 8.03 3.56 -4.31
C ILE A 243 6.55 3.92 -4.47
N PHE A 244 5.99 4.70 -3.55
CA PHE A 244 4.59 5.09 -3.59
C PHE A 244 4.24 5.97 -4.78
N MET A 245 5.08 6.95 -5.08
CA MET A 245 4.89 7.84 -6.22
C MET A 245 5.01 7.08 -7.53
N TYR A 246 5.97 6.16 -7.66
CA TYR A 246 6.11 5.32 -8.84
C TYR A 246 4.90 4.40 -9.04
N ILE A 247 4.46 3.71 -7.97
CA ILE A 247 3.26 2.85 -8.02
C ILE A 247 2.03 3.68 -8.38
N GLY A 248 1.83 4.82 -7.70
CA GLY A 248 0.73 5.73 -7.97
C GLY A 248 0.73 6.25 -9.40
N TRP A 249 1.90 6.59 -9.95
CA TRP A 249 2.05 7.02 -11.34
C TRP A 249 1.71 5.91 -12.33
N ASN A 250 2.14 4.67 -12.09
CA ASN A 250 1.85 3.53 -12.97
C ASN A 250 0.36 3.20 -13.03
N PHE A 251 -0.38 3.38 -11.93
CA PHE A 251 -1.83 3.13 -11.89
C PHE A 251 -2.68 4.37 -12.22
N ARG A 252 -2.06 5.55 -12.37
CA ARG A 252 -2.73 6.81 -12.75
C ARG A 252 -3.05 6.91 -14.25
N ILE A 253 -2.39 6.12 -15.08
CA ILE A 253 -2.48 6.13 -16.54
C ILE A 253 -2.87 4.70 -16.92
N PRO A 254 -4.00 4.34 -17.58
CA PRO A 254 -4.92 5.11 -18.43
C PRO A 254 -6.42 4.64 -18.32
N GLU A 255 -7.30 5.47 -17.77
CA GLU A 255 -8.75 5.17 -17.65
C GLU A 255 -9.46 4.92 -19.02
N ALA A 256 -8.80 5.19 -20.15
CA ALA A 256 -9.33 4.90 -21.49
C ALA A 256 -9.29 3.40 -21.88
N SER A 257 -8.45 2.57 -21.24
CA SER A 257 -8.28 1.15 -21.62
C SER A 257 -8.88 0.16 -20.61
N LEU A 258 -9.54 0.65 -19.55
CA LEU A 258 -10.12 -0.17 -18.48
C LEU A 258 -11.51 -0.74 -18.85
N HIS A 259 -12.17 -0.16 -19.85
CA HIS A 259 -13.56 -0.45 -20.21
C HIS A 259 -13.77 -1.58 -21.22
N LEU A 260 -12.70 -2.16 -21.79
CA LEU A 260 -12.88 -3.39 -22.57
C LEU A 260 -12.93 -4.57 -21.61
N PRO A 261 -14.09 -5.26 -21.49
CA PRO A 261 -14.16 -6.48 -20.71
C PRO A 261 -13.17 -7.46 -21.33
N VAL A 262 -12.25 -7.97 -20.51
CA VAL A 262 -11.48 -9.16 -20.86
C VAL A 262 -12.52 -10.25 -21.11
N MET A 263 -12.65 -10.67 -22.36
CA MET A 263 -13.49 -11.80 -22.73
C MET A 263 -13.04 -13.01 -21.89
N PRO A 264 -13.92 -13.68 -21.14
CA PRO A 264 -13.56 -14.88 -20.42
C PRO A 264 -13.57 -16.05 -21.40
N LEU A 265 -12.60 -16.11 -22.33
CA LEU A 265 -12.33 -17.36 -23.02
C LEU A 265 -11.45 -18.20 -22.08
N MET A 266 -12.01 -19.30 -21.58
CA MET A 266 -11.42 -20.26 -20.62
C MET A 266 -11.54 -19.95 -19.11
N LYS A 267 -12.78 -19.81 -18.64
CA LYS A 267 -13.20 -20.48 -17.39
C LYS A 267 -14.52 -21.23 -17.61
N SER A 268 -14.56 -22.09 -18.64
CA SER A 268 -15.78 -22.78 -19.04
C SER A 268 -15.99 -24.16 -18.39
N ASN A 269 -15.25 -24.57 -17.36
CA ASN A 269 -15.53 -25.92 -16.80
C ASN A 269 -15.45 -26.16 -15.29
N TRP A 270 -15.09 -25.22 -14.39
CA TRP A 270 -14.95 -25.65 -12.97
C TRP A 270 -15.20 -24.62 -11.87
N GLU A 271 -16.30 -23.86 -11.91
CA GLU A 271 -16.86 -23.33 -10.67
C GLU A 271 -18.36 -23.13 -10.81
N ILE A 272 -19.05 -24.16 -10.32
CA ILE A 272 -20.49 -24.30 -10.11
C ILE A 272 -21.08 -23.01 -9.55
N ALA A 273 -22.15 -22.57 -10.20
CA ALA A 273 -23.03 -21.49 -9.77
C ALA A 273 -23.42 -21.63 -8.30
N MET A 274 -23.19 -20.58 -7.52
CA MET A 274 -23.89 -20.38 -6.25
C MET A 274 -24.80 -19.15 -6.42
N PRO A 275 -26.13 -19.30 -6.27
CA PRO A 275 -27.06 -18.21 -6.54
C PRO A 275 -26.99 -17.15 -5.42
N PRO A 276 -27.22 -15.86 -5.73
CA PRO A 276 -27.32 -14.82 -4.71
C PRO A 276 -28.60 -15.01 -3.89
N ILE A 277 -28.43 -15.26 -2.60
CA ILE A 277 -29.49 -15.27 -1.57
C ILE A 277 -29.95 -13.82 -1.34
N TYR A 278 -30.92 -13.30 -2.10
CA TYR A 278 -31.95 -12.35 -1.62
C TYR A 278 -32.92 -11.96 -2.75
N SER A 279 -34.11 -12.55 -2.78
CA SER A 279 -35.34 -11.82 -3.12
C SER A 279 -36.52 -12.69 -2.74
N VAL A 280 -36.92 -12.66 -1.46
CA VAL A 280 -38.26 -13.07 -1.08
C VAL A 280 -39.19 -11.98 -1.60
N VAL A 281 -39.64 -12.11 -2.84
CA VAL A 281 -40.78 -11.34 -3.37
C VAL A 281 -42.03 -12.06 -2.89
N TRP A 282 -42.61 -11.56 -1.81
CA TRP A 282 -44.01 -11.81 -1.48
C TRP A 282 -44.87 -11.00 -2.45
N SER A 283 -45.71 -11.67 -3.25
CA SER A 283 -46.96 -11.05 -3.70
C SER A 283 -48.05 -12.08 -3.97
N PRO A 284 -49.31 -11.69 -3.71
CA PRO A 284 -50.42 -12.58 -3.43
C PRO A 284 -51.29 -12.86 -4.67
N ASN A 285 -52.10 -13.92 -4.59
CA ASN A 285 -53.24 -14.22 -5.46
C ASN A 285 -52.96 -14.48 -6.94
N LEU A 286 -53.06 -15.74 -7.37
CA LEU A 286 -54.05 -16.21 -8.37
C LEU A 286 -53.77 -17.69 -8.70
N THR A 287 -54.55 -18.60 -8.15
CA THR A 287 -54.85 -19.89 -8.80
C THR A 287 -56.29 -20.26 -8.51
N SER A 288 -57.20 -19.59 -9.22
CA SER A 288 -58.33 -20.28 -9.84
C SER A 288 -57.76 -21.14 -10.96
N PHE A 289 -57.89 -22.46 -10.87
CA PHE A 289 -58.28 -23.38 -11.95
C PHE A 289 -57.99 -24.82 -11.52
N LEU A 290 -59.11 -25.54 -11.28
CA LEU A 290 -59.30 -26.97 -11.00
C LEU A 290 -58.89 -27.49 -9.61
#